data_AF-A0A5S3VT44-F1
#
_entry.id   AF-A0A5S3VT44-F1
#
_cell.length_a   1.000
_cell.length_b   1.000
_cell.length_c   1.000
_cell.angle_alpha   90.00
_cell.angle_beta   90.00
_cell.angle_gamma   90.00
#
_symmetry.space_group_name_H-M   'P 1'
#
loop_
_entity.id
_entity.type
_entity.pdbx_description
1 polymer ?
#
loop_
_entity_poly.entity_id
_entity_poly.type
_entity_poly.pdbx_seq_one_letter_code
_entity_poly.pdbx_strand_id
1 'polypeptide(L)'
;MAYRVTSEDSQGRFRIIKDIFTDPDTQSLMVRVRFQANEPGLRALVQVNPYVNNDGVDDRAKVADDALIAYSGAHYLSLQSAKGLSDG
;
A
#
# COMPACT_ATOMS: atom_id res chain seq x y z
N MET A 1 -1.18 18.43 2.25
CA MET A 1 -1.04 18.42 0.77
C MET A 1 -1.52 17.07 0.27
N ALA A 2 -2.12 17.01 -0.93
CA ALA A 2 -2.62 15.77 -1.52
C ALA A 2 -2.15 15.67 -2.98
N TYR A 3 -1.86 14.45 -3.44
CA TYR A 3 -1.31 14.21 -4.77
C TYR A 3 -2.08 13.09 -5.48
N ARG A 4 -2.13 13.19 -6.81
CA ARG A 4 -2.59 12.09 -7.67
C ARG A 4 -1.44 11.60 -8.54
N VAL A 5 -1.25 10.29 -8.55
CA VAL A 5 -0.31 9.60 -9.45
C VAL A 5 -1.11 8.67 -10.35
N THR A 6 -0.92 8.79 -11.66
CA THR A 6 -1.49 7.88 -12.66
C THR A 6 -0.34 7.14 -13.34
N SER A 7 -0.38 5.82 -13.33
CA SER A 7 0.56 4.94 -14.04
C SER A 7 -0.20 4.17 -15.09
N GLU A 8 0.31 4.20 -16.33
CA GLU A 8 -0.30 3.54 -17.49
C GLU A 8 0.67 2.51 -18.04
N ASP A 9 0.16 1.32 -18.31
CA ASP A 9 0.91 0.31 -19.05
C ASP A 9 1.14 0.80 -20.49
N SER A 10 2.36 0.65 -21.00
CA SER A 10 2.74 1.17 -22.32
C SER A 10 1.98 0.52 -23.49
N GLN A 11 1.45 -0.69 -23.28
CA GLN A 11 0.58 -1.39 -24.26
C GLN A 11 -0.91 -1.12 -24.02
N GLY A 12 -1.25 -0.27 -23.03
CA GLY A 12 -2.62 0.09 -22.71
C GLY A 12 -3.39 -1.01 -21.96
N ARG A 13 -2.73 -2.01 -21.39
CA ARG A 13 -3.41 -3.16 -20.76
C ARG A 13 -4.07 -2.80 -19.42
N PHE A 14 -3.53 -1.83 -18.69
CA PHE A 14 -4.12 -1.34 -17.45
C PHE A 14 -3.69 0.08 -17.10
N ARG A 15 -4.42 0.69 -16.15
CA ARG A 15 -4.08 1.96 -15.50
C ARG A 15 -4.25 1.84 -13.99
N ILE A 16 -3.29 2.36 -13.23
CA ILE A 16 -3.34 2.48 -11.76
C ILE A 16 -3.40 3.97 -11.40
N ILE A 17 -4.45 4.38 -10.70
CA ILE A 17 -4.62 5.75 -10.22
C ILE A 17 -4.58 5.74 -8.70
N LYS A 18 -3.66 6.51 -8.10
CA LYS A 18 -3.47 6.63 -6.65
C LYS A 18 -3.75 8.06 -6.23
N ASP A 19 -4.74 8.26 -5.35
CA ASP A 19 -4.90 9.50 -4.59
C ASP A 19 -4.20 9.32 -3.24
N ILE A 20 -3.20 10.16 -2.95
CA ILE A 20 -2.32 10.03 -1.78
C ILE A 20 -2.49 11.26 -0.90
N PHE A 21 -2.80 11.04 0.38
CA PHE A 21 -3.02 12.09 1.37
C PHE A 21 -2.80 11.54 2.78
N THR A 22 -2.65 12.43 3.75
CA THR A 22 -2.59 12.06 5.17
C THR A 22 -3.94 12.28 5.83
N ASP A 23 -4.28 11.43 6.78
CA ASP A 23 -5.38 11.70 7.72
C ASP A 23 -4.93 12.81 8.69
N PRO A 24 -5.68 13.93 8.82
CA PRO A 24 -5.28 15.00 9.74
C PRO A 24 -5.43 14.63 11.22
N ASP A 25 -6.27 13.63 11.53
CA ASP A 25 -6.61 13.27 12.91
C ASP A 25 -5.81 12.06 13.43
N THR A 26 -5.08 11.36 12.55
CA THR A 26 -4.29 10.17 12.89
C THR A 26 -2.91 10.16 12.22
N GLN A 27 -2.01 9.28 12.69
CA GLN A 27 -0.67 9.09 12.09
C GLN A 27 -0.72 8.16 10.88
N SER A 28 -1.54 8.49 9.88
CA SER A 28 -1.82 7.59 8.76
C SER A 28 -1.62 8.26 7.40
N LEU A 29 -0.96 7.53 6.49
CA LEU A 29 -0.96 7.84 5.06
C LEU A 29 -2.05 7.00 4.38
N MET A 30 -2.97 7.69 3.72
CA MET A 30 -4.06 7.07 2.96
C MET A 30 -3.70 7.03 1.47
N VAL A 31 -3.93 5.87 0.85
CA VAL A 31 -3.78 5.69 -0.60
C VAL A 31 -5.06 5.09 -1.16
N ARG A 32 -5.88 5.91 -1.82
CA ARG A 32 -7.05 5.41 -2.55
C ARG A 32 -6.64 4.97 -3.94
N VAL A 33 -6.68 3.68 -4.19
CA VAL A 33 -6.29 3.06 -5.47
C VAL A 33 -7.51 2.78 -6.33
N ARG A 34 -7.41 3.10 -7.62
CA ARG A 34 -8.29 2.57 -8.68
C ARG A 34 -7.44 1.80 -9.67
N PHE A 35 -7.75 0.52 -9.83
CA PHE A 35 -7.15 -0.35 -10.84
C PHE A 35 -8.16 -0.52 -11.98
N GLN A 36 -7.75 -0.13 -13.20
CA GLN A 36 -8.55 -0.24 -14.41
C GLN A 36 -7.84 -1.23 -15.33
N ALA A 37 -8.40 -2.43 -15.47
CA ALA A 37 -7.88 -3.44 -16.39
C ALA A 37 -8.65 -3.37 -17.71
N ASN A 38 -7.92 -3.35 -18.83
CA ASN A 38 -8.49 -3.39 -20.18
C ASN A 38 -8.39 -4.80 -20.79
N GLU A 39 -7.75 -5.73 -20.07
CA GLU A 39 -7.62 -7.14 -20.42
C GLU A 39 -8.06 -8.02 -19.24
N PRO A 40 -8.62 -9.21 -19.51
CA PRO A 40 -8.98 -10.16 -18.46
C PRO A 40 -7.74 -10.78 -17.80
N GLY A 41 -7.90 -11.27 -16.57
CA GLY A 41 -6.87 -12.05 -15.87
C GLY A 41 -5.78 -11.23 -15.17
N LEU A 42 -5.87 -9.90 -15.17
CA LEU A 42 -4.93 -9.05 -14.42
C LEU A 42 -5.28 -8.96 -12.94
N ARG A 43 -4.27 -9.14 -12.08
CA ARG A 43 -4.38 -9.03 -10.61
C ARG A 43 -3.52 -7.88 -10.10
N ALA A 44 -4.12 -7.02 -9.27
CA ALA A 44 -3.39 -5.99 -8.55
C ALA A 44 -2.85 -6.54 -7.23
N LEU A 45 -1.57 -6.32 -6.97
CA LEU A 45 -0.91 -6.62 -5.71
C LEU A 45 -0.36 -5.34 -5.11
N VAL A 46 -0.27 -5.28 -3.79
CA VAL A 46 0.41 -4.21 -3.06
C VAL A 46 1.74 -4.75 -2.52
N GLN A 47 2.79 -3.95 -2.68
CA GLN A 47 4.11 -4.23 -2.11
C GLN A 47 4.52 -3.02 -1.28
N VAL A 48 4.97 -3.28 -0.05
CA VAL A 48 5.56 -2.28 0.83
C VAL A 48 6.92 -2.80 1.26
N ASN A 49 7.95 -1.96 1.11
CA ASN A 49 9.29 -2.22 1.61
C ASN A 49 9.60 -1.21 2.71
N PRO A 50 9.35 -1.56 3.98
CA PRO A 50 9.56 -0.66 5.10
C PRO A 50 11.04 -0.47 5.40
N TYR A 51 11.37 0.71 5.94
CA TYR A 51 12.64 1.06 6.55
C TYR A 51 12.31 1.66 7.93
N VAL A 52 11.77 0.82 8.83
CA VAL A 52 11.24 1.30 10.11
C VAL A 52 12.37 1.90 10.95
N ASN A 53 12.09 3.00 11.64
CA ASN A 53 13.08 3.72 12.44
C ASN A 53 14.30 4.22 11.63
N ASN A 54 14.11 4.47 10.33
CA ASN A 54 15.17 4.92 9.41
C ASN A 54 16.34 3.93 9.29
N ASP A 55 16.07 2.65 9.59
CA ASP A 55 16.97 1.53 9.37
C ASP A 55 16.36 0.62 8.30
N GLY A 56 17.18 0.21 7.33
CA GLY A 56 16.77 -0.72 6.28
C GLY A 56 17.09 -2.17 6.61
N VAL A 57 17.65 -2.42 7.80
CA VAL A 57 18.11 -3.72 8.27
C VAL A 57 17.31 -4.12 9.51
N ASP A 58 17.12 -5.43 9.71
CA ASP A 58 16.48 -6.03 10.88
C ASP A 58 15.01 -5.63 11.15
N ASP A 59 14.32 -5.06 10.16
CA ASP A 59 12.87 -4.93 10.18
C ASP A 59 12.21 -6.32 10.30
N ARG A 60 11.33 -6.46 11.29
CA ARG A 60 10.56 -7.69 11.51
C ARG A 60 9.17 -7.53 10.93
N ALA A 61 8.63 -8.62 10.40
CA ALA A 61 7.28 -8.65 9.84
C ALA A 61 6.39 -9.67 10.56
N LYS A 62 5.11 -9.34 10.68
CA LYS A 62 4.06 -10.28 11.07
C LYS A 62 2.74 -9.94 10.38
N VAL A 63 1.86 -10.93 10.27
CA VAL A 63 0.45 -10.72 9.98
C VAL A 63 -0.29 -10.75 11.31
N ALA A 64 -1.16 -9.78 11.54
CA ALA A 64 -2.08 -9.78 12.67
C ALA A 64 -3.42 -9.24 12.20
N ASP A 65 -4.49 -9.98 12.48
CA ASP A 65 -5.81 -9.74 11.91
C ASP A 65 -5.71 -9.62 10.37
N ASP A 66 -6.22 -8.53 9.80
CA ASP A 66 -6.20 -8.24 8.37
C ASP A 66 -5.17 -7.15 8.02
N ALA A 67 -4.05 -7.15 8.74
CA ALA A 67 -2.97 -6.18 8.60
C ALA A 67 -1.60 -6.86 8.37
N LEU A 68 -0.80 -6.28 7.49
CA LEU A 68 0.63 -6.55 7.43
C LEU A 68 1.34 -5.55 8.35
N ILE A 69 2.11 -6.05 9.31
CA ILE A 69 2.80 -5.23 10.30
C ILE A 69 4.31 -5.40 10.13
N ALA A 70 5.01 -4.27 9.95
CA ALA A 70 6.46 -4.19 10.02
C ALA A 70 6.87 -3.41 11.26
N TYR A 71 7.95 -3.82 11.93
CA TYR A 71 8.38 -3.17 13.17
C TYR A 71 9.86 -3.35 13.49
N SER A 72 10.40 -2.36 14.21
CA SER A 72 11.74 -2.37 14.80
C SER A 72 11.68 -1.67 16.16
N GLY A 73 12.01 -2.41 17.24
CA GLY A 73 11.86 -1.93 18.61
C GLY A 73 10.43 -1.46 18.94
N ALA A 74 10.28 -0.17 19.23
CA ALA A 74 9.00 0.47 19.55
C ALA A 74 8.31 1.12 18.33
N HIS A 75 8.89 1.04 17.14
CA HIS A 75 8.36 1.67 15.93
C HIS A 75 7.64 0.63 15.08
N TYR A 76 6.44 1.00 14.59
CA TYR A 76 5.56 0.11 13.85
C TYR A 76 5.02 0.81 12.61
N LEU A 77 4.90 0.06 11.52
CA LEU A 77 4.12 0.39 10.35
C LEU A 77 3.08 -0.71 10.15
N SER A 78 1.79 -0.34 10.05
CA SER A 78 0.72 -1.26 9.68
C SER A 78 0.17 -0.91 8.31
N LEU A 79 0.08 -1.88 7.41
CA LEU A 79 -0.66 -1.79 6.16
C LEU A 79 -2.00 -2.50 6.31
N GLN A 80 -3.07 -1.79 6.02
CA GLN A 80 -4.43 -2.30 6.04
C GLN A 80 -5.13 -1.94 4.73
N SER A 81 -6.18 -2.68 4.39
CA SER A 81 -7.03 -2.44 3.23
C SER A 81 -8.48 -2.27 3.67
N ALA A 82 -9.16 -1.26 3.13
CA ALA A 82 -10.59 -1.06 3.39
C ALA A 82 -11.47 -2.21 2.88
N LYS A 83 -10.93 -3.08 2.00
CA LYS A 83 -11.59 -4.31 1.51
C LYS A 83 -10.98 -5.58 2.09
N GLY A 84 -10.03 -5.44 3.01
CA GLY A 84 -9.19 -6.50 3.49
C GLY A 84 -8.05 -6.89 2.56
N LEU A 85 -7.08 -7.62 3.12
CA LEU A 85 -5.87 -8.13 2.46
C LEU A 85 -5.91 -9.66 2.29
N SER A 86 -6.90 -10.32 2.89
CA SER A 86 -6.90 -11.76 3.11
C SER A 86 -7.22 -12.65 1.90
N ASP A 87 -7.45 -12.12 0.70
CA ASP A 87 -7.60 -12.94 -0.51
C ASP A 87 -7.13 -12.19 -1.76
N GLY A 88 -6.28 -12.83 -2.55
CA GLY A 88 -6.33 -12.57 -3.98
C GLY A 88 -6.05 -13.82 -4.78
#